data_AF-A0A4Z2H6F4-F1
#
_entry.id   AF-A0A4Z2H6F4-F1
#
_cell.length_a   1.000
_cell.length_b   1.000
_cell.length_c   1.000
_cell.angle_alpha   90.00
_cell.angle_beta   90.00
_cell.angle_gamma   90.00
#
_symmetry.space_group_name_H-M   'P 1'
#
loop_
_entity.id
_entity.type
_entity.pdbx_description
1 polymer ?
#
loop_
_entity_poly.entity_id
_entity_poly.type
_entity_poly.pdbx_seq_one_letter_code
_entity_poly.pdbx_strand_id
1 'polypeptide(L)'
;MANFEAKNIYRACLPNLCEHGGRCSQTWSSFSCDCSGTGYSGATCHNSIYESSCEAYKLIGSSSGFYSIDPDGSGPLGPAQVYCNMTVPLRTVRKLSVKSPLAGD
;
A
#
# COMPACT_ATOMS: atom_id res chain seq x y z
N MET A 1 4.69 28.12 -29.10
CA MET A 1 4.08 27.77 -27.80
C MET A 1 3.49 26.36 -27.92
N ALA A 2 4.27 25.30 -27.67
CA ALA A 2 3.74 23.94 -27.68
C ALA A 2 2.98 23.70 -26.38
N ASN A 3 1.67 23.47 -26.49
CA ASN A 3 0.75 23.39 -25.37
C ASN A 3 1.09 22.17 -24.49
N PHE A 4 1.52 22.42 -23.26
CA PHE A 4 2.00 21.45 -22.27
C PHE A 4 0.84 20.72 -21.55
N GLU A 5 -0.24 20.37 -22.26
CA GLU A 5 -1.44 19.76 -21.65
C GLU A 5 -1.94 18.54 -22.46
N ALA A 6 -1.05 17.88 -23.22
CA ALA A 6 -1.42 16.71 -24.05
C ALA A 6 -0.41 15.56 -24.04
N LYS A 7 0.58 15.53 -23.13
CA LYS A 7 1.71 14.59 -23.23
C LYS A 7 1.74 13.42 -22.24
N ASN A 8 0.77 13.28 -21.33
CA ASN A 8 0.90 12.31 -20.22
C ASN A 8 -0.18 11.22 -20.07
N ILE A 9 -1.14 11.12 -21.00
CA ILE A 9 -2.10 10.00 -21.01
C ILE A 9 -1.71 8.90 -22.01
N TYR A 10 -1.02 9.23 -23.11
CA TYR A 10 -0.71 8.28 -24.19
C TYR A 10 0.26 7.16 -23.79
N ARG A 11 0.95 7.26 -22.65
CA ARG A 11 1.99 6.30 -22.24
C ARG A 11 1.92 5.90 -20.76
N ALA A 12 0.74 6.01 -20.14
CA ALA A 12 0.58 5.69 -18.72
C ALA A 12 0.87 4.22 -18.37
N CYS A 13 0.80 3.29 -19.33
CA CYS A 13 1.18 1.90 -19.12
C CYS A 13 2.64 1.58 -19.55
N LEU A 14 3.38 2.54 -20.12
CA LEU A 14 4.75 2.36 -20.62
C LEU A 14 5.63 3.61 -20.34
N PRO A 15 6.28 3.71 -19.16
CA PRO A 15 6.29 2.72 -18.08
C PRO A 15 4.97 2.64 -17.32
N ASN A 16 4.69 1.50 -16.68
CA ASN A 16 3.45 1.32 -15.92
C ASN A 16 3.40 2.29 -14.73
N LEU A 17 2.47 3.23 -14.77
CA LEU A 17 2.20 4.17 -13.67
C LEU A 17 1.36 3.54 -12.55
N CYS A 18 0.78 2.36 -12.76
CA CYS A 18 0.15 1.60 -11.68
C CYS A 18 1.24 0.95 -10.82
N GLU A 19 1.34 1.40 -9.58
CA GLU A 19 2.30 0.93 -8.59
C GLU A 19 1.85 -0.39 -7.95
N HIS A 20 2.74 -1.00 -7.18
CA HIS A 20 2.47 -2.20 -6.35
C HIS A 20 1.77 -3.36 -7.08
N GLY A 21 2.14 -3.59 -8.35
CA GLY A 21 1.59 -4.67 -9.16
C GLY A 21 0.21 -4.40 -9.76
N GLY A 22 -0.29 -3.16 -9.68
CA GLY A 22 -1.55 -2.76 -10.30
C GLY A 22 -1.54 -3.00 -11.81
N ARG A 23 -2.67 -3.51 -12.33
CA ARG A 23 -2.82 -3.80 -13.76
C ARG A 23 -3.28 -2.55 -14.51
N CYS A 24 -2.44 -2.07 -15.41
CA CYS A 24 -2.74 -0.90 -16.24
C CYS A 24 -3.56 -1.24 -17.47
N SER A 25 -4.57 -0.43 -17.73
CA SER A 25 -5.32 -0.41 -18.99
C SER A 25 -5.36 1.02 -19.52
N GLN A 26 -5.01 1.25 -20.79
CA GLN A 26 -5.06 2.59 -21.39
C GLN A 26 -5.80 2.59 -22.74
N THR A 27 -6.48 3.69 -23.01
CA THR A 27 -6.98 4.09 -24.33
C THR A 27 -6.12 5.23 -24.87
N TRP A 28 -6.54 5.86 -25.97
CA TRP A 28 -5.85 7.02 -26.52
C TRP A 28 -6.00 8.29 -25.67
N SER A 29 -7.04 8.36 -24.82
CA SER A 29 -7.41 9.55 -24.03
C SER A 29 -7.67 9.27 -22.54
N SER A 30 -7.50 8.05 -22.07
CA SER A 30 -7.62 7.70 -20.65
C SER A 30 -6.73 6.53 -20.27
N PHE A 31 -6.44 6.42 -18.98
CA PHE A 31 -5.89 5.20 -18.41
C PHE A 31 -6.59 4.88 -17.08
N SER A 32 -6.52 3.62 -16.67
CA SER A 32 -7.02 3.14 -15.40
C SER A 32 -6.09 2.05 -14.83
N CYS A 33 -6.04 2.00 -13.50
CA CYS A 33 -5.35 0.96 -12.76
C CYS A 33 -6.38 0.08 -12.07
N ASP A 34 -6.26 -1.23 -12.25
CA ASP A 34 -6.92 -2.22 -11.40
C ASP A 34 -5.99 -2.55 -10.24
N CYS A 35 -6.35 -2.06 -9.05
CA CYS A 35 -5.62 -2.29 -7.80
C CYS A 35 -6.15 -3.50 -7.01
N SER A 36 -7.04 -4.29 -7.60
CA SER A 36 -7.64 -5.44 -6.92
C SER A 36 -6.57 -6.45 -6.51
N GLY A 37 -6.56 -6.82 -5.23
CA GLY A 37 -5.62 -7.80 -4.68
C GLY A 37 -4.20 -7.26 -4.43
N THR A 38 -3.91 -5.99 -4.71
CA THR A 38 -2.58 -5.42 -4.43
C THR A 38 -2.42 -5.00 -2.97
N GLY A 39 -3.53 -4.70 -2.27
CA GLY A 39 -3.49 -4.04 -0.95
C GLY A 39 -3.34 -2.52 -1.06
N TYR A 40 -3.47 -1.96 -2.26
CA TYR A 40 -3.34 -0.53 -2.53
C TYR A 40 -4.56 0.03 -3.26
N SER A 41 -4.69 1.35 -3.26
CA SER A 41 -5.83 2.09 -3.77
C SER A 41 -5.43 3.43 -4.40
N GLY A 42 -6.41 4.13 -4.97
CA GLY A 42 -6.21 5.37 -5.72
C GLY A 42 -5.97 5.13 -7.21
N ALA A 43 -5.85 6.23 -7.97
CA ALA A 43 -5.78 6.19 -9.43
C ALA A 43 -4.58 5.39 -9.98
N THR A 44 -3.51 5.29 -9.20
CA THR A 44 -2.24 4.63 -9.56
C THR A 44 -1.86 3.51 -8.60
N CYS A 45 -2.77 3.06 -7.72
CA CYS A 45 -2.44 2.07 -6.68
C CYS A 45 -1.28 2.50 -5.76
N HIS A 46 -1.14 3.81 -5.52
CA HIS A 46 -0.09 4.36 -4.68
C HIS A 46 -0.41 4.22 -3.18
N ASN A 47 -1.68 4.36 -2.79
CA ASN A 47 -2.04 4.48 -1.37
C ASN A 47 -2.34 3.12 -0.75
N SER A 48 -1.62 2.74 0.29
CA SER A 48 -1.95 1.54 1.07
C SER A 48 -3.37 1.62 1.65
N ILE A 49 -4.04 0.47 1.70
CA ILE A 49 -5.34 0.35 2.40
C ILE A 49 -5.18 -0.09 3.86
N TYR A 50 -3.94 -0.38 4.29
CA TYR A 50 -3.63 -0.88 5.62
C TYR A 50 -3.03 0.21 6.49
N GLU A 51 -3.21 0.08 7.80
CA GLU A 51 -2.55 0.98 8.73
C GLU A 51 -1.06 0.68 8.84
N SER A 52 -0.29 1.70 9.19
CA SER A 52 1.17 1.58 9.30
C SER A 52 1.65 0.68 10.44
N SER A 53 0.79 0.38 11.42
CA SER A 53 1.18 -0.40 12.58
C SER A 53 -0.01 -0.92 13.40
N CYS A 54 0.26 -1.88 14.28
CA CYS A 54 -0.70 -2.29 15.31
C CYS A 54 -1.11 -1.13 16.24
N GLU A 55 -0.23 -0.15 16.47
CA GLU A 55 -0.54 1.03 17.28
C GLU A 55 -1.65 1.86 16.61
N ALA A 56 -1.54 2.08 15.30
CA ALA A 56 -2.55 2.80 14.54
C ALA A 56 -3.90 2.08 14.58
N TYR A 57 -3.93 0.75 14.38
CA TYR A 57 -5.14 -0.05 14.56
C TYR A 57 -5.72 0.05 15.99
N LYS A 58 -4.87 0.07 17.01
CA LYS A 58 -5.31 0.21 18.40
C LYS A 58 -5.95 1.57 18.68
N LEU A 59 -5.40 2.65 18.13
CA LEU A 59 -5.92 4.01 18.32
C LEU A 59 -7.31 4.20 17.70
N ILE A 60 -7.64 3.45 16.64
CA ILE A 60 -8.98 3.42 16.05
C ILE A 60 -9.93 2.42 16.73
N GLY A 61 -9.53 1.84 17.87
CA GLY A 61 -10.39 0.98 18.69
C GLY A 61 -10.43 -0.49 18.26
N SER A 62 -9.47 -0.96 17.46
CA SER A 62 -9.40 -2.36 17.05
C SER A 62 -9.09 -3.29 18.24
N SER A 63 -9.60 -4.52 18.18
CA SER A 63 -9.32 -5.57 19.16
C SER A 63 -8.05 -6.37 18.80
N SER A 64 -7.64 -7.29 19.67
CA SER A 64 -6.48 -8.15 19.37
C SER A 64 -6.81 -9.15 18.25
N GLY A 65 -5.88 -9.38 17.33
CA GLY A 65 -6.13 -10.24 16.16
C GLY A 65 -5.01 -10.20 15.14
N PHE A 66 -5.23 -10.84 13.99
CA PHE A 66 -4.33 -10.74 12.84
C PHE A 66 -4.71 -9.54 11.97
N TYR A 67 -3.72 -8.72 11.66
CA TYR A 67 -3.85 -7.52 10.83
C TYR A 67 -2.78 -7.52 9.75
N SER A 68 -3.12 -7.00 8.58
CA SER A 68 -2.11 -6.56 7.62
C SER A 68 -1.70 -5.14 7.98
N ILE A 69 -0.40 -4.90 8.08
CA ILE A 69 0.17 -3.57 8.30
C ILE A 69 1.08 -3.22 7.15
N ASP A 70 1.15 -1.94 6.84
CA ASP A 70 2.01 -1.42 5.78
C ASP A 70 2.87 -0.27 6.33
N PRO A 71 4.03 -0.59 6.93
CA PRO A 71 4.84 0.39 7.66
C PRO A 71 5.41 1.52 6.80
N ASP A 72 5.65 1.27 5.51
CA ASP A 72 6.17 2.23 4.55
C ASP A 72 5.10 2.78 3.60
N GLY A 73 3.88 2.24 3.62
CA GLY A 73 2.78 2.71 2.81
C GLY A 73 3.13 2.54 1.34
N SER A 74 3.29 3.65 0.62
CA SER A 74 3.70 3.65 -0.79
C SER A 74 5.19 3.33 -1.04
N GLY A 75 5.84 2.69 -0.07
CA GLY A 75 7.24 2.33 -0.16
C GLY A 75 7.47 1.02 -0.93
N PRO A 76 8.74 0.57 -1.04
CA PRO A 76 9.08 -0.62 -1.81
C PRO A 76 8.66 -1.94 -1.13
N LEU A 77 8.28 -1.95 0.15
CA LEU A 77 7.86 -3.15 0.85
C LEU A 77 6.35 -3.34 0.70
N GLY A 78 5.94 -4.60 0.57
CA GLY A 78 4.52 -4.94 0.59
C GLY A 78 3.97 -5.05 2.02
N PRO A 79 2.64 -5.09 2.17
CA PRO A 79 1.99 -5.25 3.46
C PRO A 79 2.36 -6.58 4.13
N ALA A 80 2.55 -6.55 5.45
CA ALA A 80 2.90 -7.71 6.27
C ALA A 80 1.75 -8.10 7.19
N GLN A 81 1.44 -9.40 7.24
CA GLN A 81 0.48 -9.92 8.21
C GLN A 81 1.15 -10.17 9.57
N VAL A 82 0.58 -9.61 10.63
CA VAL A 82 1.08 -9.71 12.00
C VAL A 82 -0.06 -9.97 12.98
N TYR A 83 0.25 -10.58 14.13
CA TYR A 83 -0.68 -10.61 15.25
C TYR A 83 -0.50 -9.35 16.11
N CYS A 84 -1.53 -8.53 16.21
CA CYS A 84 -1.56 -7.36 17.06
C CYS A 84 -2.20 -7.71 18.40
N ASN A 85 -1.41 -7.67 19.47
CA ASN A 85 -1.93 -7.76 20.83
C ASN A 85 -2.31 -6.37 21.34
N MET A 86 -3.61 -6.03 21.30
CA MET A 86 -4.11 -4.72 21.72
C MET A 86 -4.33 -4.61 23.23
N THR A 87 -4.17 -5.70 23.98
CA THR A 87 -4.31 -5.69 25.44
C THR A 87 -3.07 -5.11 26.14
N VAL A 88 -1.90 -5.13 25.48
CA VAL A 88 -0.67 -4.55 26.02
C VAL A 88 -0.67 -3.01 25.89
N PRO A 89 0.06 -2.26 26.74
CA PRO A 89 0.15 -0.80 26.62
C PRO A 89 0.69 -0.35 25.25
N LEU A 90 0.28 0.85 24.79
CA LEU A 90 0.72 1.45 23.51
C LEU A 90 2.24 1.41 23.30
N ARG A 91 3.01 1.68 24.38
CA ARG A 91 4.48 1.61 24.35
C ARG A 91 5.05 0.25 23.94
N THR A 92 4.34 -0.83 24.24
CA THR A 92 4.71 -2.21 23.89
C THR A 92 4.25 -2.55 22.48
N VAL A 93 3.06 -2.10 22.07
CA VAL A 93 2.53 -2.31 20.71
C VAL A 93 3.46 -1.70 19.65
N ARG A 94 4.05 -0.54 19.93
CA ARG A 94 5.07 0.11 19.08
C ARG A 94 6.29 -0.75 18.75
N LYS A 95 6.59 -1.77 19.55
CA LYS A 95 7.76 -2.67 19.38
C LYS A 95 7.39 -4.05 18.85
N LEU A 96 6.10 -4.40 18.75
CA LEU A 96 5.69 -5.62 18.05
C LEU A 96 5.85 -5.39 16.55
N SER A 97 7.08 -5.46 16.06
CA SER A 97 7.41 -5.30 14.65
C SER A 97 7.56 -6.66 13.98
N VAL A 98 6.73 -6.85 12.95
CA VAL A 98 7.00 -7.57 11.69
C VAL A 98 8.06 -8.67 11.80
N LYS A 99 7.65 -9.94 11.72
CA LYS A 99 8.58 -11.01 11.36
C LYS A 99 9.08 -10.68 9.95
N SER A 100 10.34 -10.25 9.83
CA SER A 100 10.99 -9.96 8.56
C SER A 100 10.76 -11.12 7.58
N PRO A 101 10.32 -10.90 6.33
CA PRO A 101 10.28 -11.96 5.32
C PRO A 101 11.68 -12.36 4.82
N LEU A 102 12.75 -11.68 5.26
CA LEU A 102 14.11 -11.89 4.78
C LEU A 102 15.00 -12.47 5.86
N ALA A 103 14.84 -13.77 6.10
CA ALA A 103 15.87 -14.67 6.59
C ALA A 103 15.54 -16.07 6.04
N GLY A 104 15.88 -16.28 4.78
CA GLY A 104 15.69 -17.54 4.05
C GLY A 104 16.47 -17.48 2.73
N ASP A 105 17.74 -17.87 2.85
CA ASP A 105 18.70 -18.33 1.82
C ASP A 105 19.16 -17.36 0.72
#